data_AF-A0A2G8LQI5-F1
#
_entry.id   AF-A0A2G8LQI5-F1
#
_cell.length_a   1.000
_cell.length_b   1.000
_cell.length_c   1.000
_cell.angle_alpha   90.00
_cell.angle_beta   90.00
_cell.angle_gamma   90.00
#
_symmetry.space_group_name_H-M   'P 1'
#
loop_
_entity.id
_entity.type
_entity.pdbx_description
1 polymer ?
#
loop_
_entity_poly.entity_id
_entity_poly.type
_entity_poly.pdbx_seq_one_letter_code
_entity_poly.pdbx_strand_id
1 'polypeptide(L)'
;MVPTHHRNAGGPTIQIPTGRQAPLPTERPHNPPRHHEPPSSCVETLRLSLQTAGFPPEVADIAVDARRQSTVKTYDSRLHRYYVWAGDNAADPVEASVDQVAAFLLELFREGKQISTIRNYRSAIAAVHSGFSDGSSVGTNPVLRQVLRGMFHRRPPRRRLAPSWALHEVLTTLAGSPYEPLHNAPLDKLTHKTLFLIAAASARRRSCLHALTLQRGFTRFEPGGVRLLPDPHFLPKNQSVTFTPNEIFLPSLSQASSIAEDKRWCPVRALKWYIERTKQLRTSDRLFILPRSPTPRPQRTPFHGGWPT
;
A
#
# COMPACT_ATOMS: atom_id res chain seq x y z
N MET A 1 -24.21 57.11 66.29
CA MET A 1 -24.21 55.74 66.86
C MET A 1 -23.30 54.90 65.97
N VAL A 2 -21.97 54.80 66.12
CA VAL A 2 -21.09 54.52 67.29
C VAL A 2 -21.47 53.16 67.92
N PRO A 3 -20.55 52.17 67.93
CA PRO A 3 -19.33 52.15 68.77
C PRO A 3 -18.01 52.12 67.96
N THR A 4 -16.95 52.93 68.15
CA THR A 4 -16.01 53.15 69.29
C THR A 4 -15.52 51.84 69.91
N HIS A 5 -14.25 51.58 70.20
CA HIS A 5 -12.91 52.18 70.02
C HIS A 5 -11.99 51.10 70.66
N HIS A 6 -10.75 50.91 70.20
CA HIS A 6 -9.57 51.17 71.05
C HIS A 6 -8.25 50.77 70.38
N ARG A 7 -7.32 51.72 70.53
CA ARG A 7 -5.88 51.71 70.24
C ARG A 7 -5.15 50.61 71.04
N ASN A 8 -4.04 50.09 70.53
CA ASN A 8 -2.72 50.56 70.98
C ASN A 8 -1.55 50.00 70.19
N ALA A 9 -0.51 50.83 70.12
CA ALA A 9 0.80 50.59 69.56
C ALA A 9 1.64 49.67 70.44
N GLY A 10 2.57 48.95 69.79
CA GLY A 10 3.67 48.24 70.43
C GLY A 10 4.39 47.38 69.40
N GLY A 11 5.55 47.84 68.91
CA GLY A 11 6.53 46.92 68.31
C GLY A 11 6.94 45.87 69.36
N PRO A 12 7.58 44.76 68.97
CA PRO A 12 9.00 44.90 68.62
C PRO A 12 9.58 43.80 67.69
N THR A 13 10.87 43.99 67.38
CA THR A 13 11.91 42.97 67.14
C THR A 13 11.81 42.11 65.88
N ILE A 14 12.62 42.51 64.90
CA ILE A 14 13.18 41.63 63.86
C ILE A 14 14.05 40.57 64.57
N GLN A 15 13.64 39.30 64.50
CA GLN A 15 14.52 38.17 64.76
C GLN A 15 14.77 37.44 63.44
N ILE A 16 16.05 37.36 63.08
CA ILE A 16 16.58 36.59 61.96
C ILE A 16 16.71 35.13 62.42
N PRO A 17 16.05 34.15 61.77
CA PRO A 17 16.40 32.75 61.94
C PRO A 17 17.49 32.38 60.93
N THR A 18 18.61 32.00 61.51
CA THR A 18 19.74 31.19 61.03
C THR A 18 19.43 30.24 59.88
N GLY A 19 20.39 30.14 58.96
CA GLY A 19 20.26 29.52 57.67
C GLY A 19 20.06 28.00 57.69
N ARG A 20 19.17 27.55 56.81
CA ARG A 20 19.22 26.22 56.20
C ARG A 20 19.91 26.36 54.85
N GLN A 21 21.08 25.74 54.68
CA GLN A 21 21.70 25.56 53.38
C GLN A 21 20.73 24.81 52.46
N ALA A 22 20.38 25.42 51.32
CA ALA A 22 19.75 24.73 50.21
C ALA A 22 20.78 23.77 49.57
N PRO A 23 20.40 22.54 49.20
CA PRO A 23 21.30 21.69 48.43
C PRO A 23 21.53 22.30 47.05
N LEU A 24 22.80 22.30 46.61
CA LEU A 24 23.23 22.67 45.27
C LEU A 24 22.44 21.88 44.20
N PRO A 25 22.15 22.48 43.03
CA PRO A 25 21.49 21.77 41.95
C PRO A 25 22.44 20.71 41.39
N THR A 26 22.10 19.45 41.60
CA THR A 26 22.78 18.30 40.99
C THR A 26 22.67 18.45 39.47
N GLU A 27 23.81 18.64 38.81
CA GLU A 27 23.91 18.59 37.35
C GLU A 27 23.27 17.30 36.85
N ARG A 28 22.24 17.43 36.01
CA ARG A 28 21.69 16.28 35.31
C ARG A 28 22.74 15.82 34.31
N PRO A 29 23.10 14.53 34.26
CA PRO A 29 24.00 14.04 33.24
C PRO A 29 23.39 14.32 31.86
N HIS A 30 24.11 15.13 31.08
CA HIS A 30 23.81 15.41 29.69
C HIS A 30 24.07 14.12 28.90
N ASN A 31 23.04 13.29 28.75
CA ASN A 31 23.12 12.15 27.85
C ASN A 31 23.20 12.69 26.41
N PRO A 32 24.22 12.30 25.63
CA PRO A 32 24.26 12.65 24.22
C PRO A 32 23.03 12.07 23.50
N PRO A 33 22.56 12.70 22.41
CA PRO A 33 21.43 12.19 21.65
C PRO A 33 21.70 10.75 21.24
N ARG A 34 20.79 9.85 21.66
CA ARG A 34 20.84 8.45 21.24
C ARG A 34 20.67 8.43 19.72
N HIS A 35 21.73 8.08 19.01
CA HIS A 35 21.63 7.66 17.62
C HIS A 35 20.88 6.32 17.60
N HIS A 36 19.56 6.37 17.60
CA HIS A 36 18.76 5.23 17.21
C HIS A 36 18.97 5.07 15.71
N GLU A 37 19.66 4.00 15.29
CA GLU A 37 19.59 3.56 13.90
C GLU A 37 18.10 3.47 13.53
N PRO A 38 17.66 4.15 12.47
CA PRO A 38 16.25 4.17 12.13
C PRO A 38 15.81 2.73 11.85
N PRO A 39 14.71 2.26 12.48
CA PRO A 39 14.20 0.92 12.26
C PRO A 39 14.02 0.68 10.75
N SER A 40 14.57 -0.43 10.27
CA SER A 40 14.67 -0.71 8.84
C SER A 40 13.32 -0.96 8.15
N SER A 41 12.24 -1.14 8.91
CA SER A 41 10.88 -1.38 8.41
C SER A 41 9.81 -0.67 9.26
N CYS A 42 8.75 -0.17 8.62
CA CYS A 42 7.60 0.45 9.29
C CYS A 42 6.90 -0.51 10.27
N VAL A 43 6.97 -1.81 9.99
CA VAL A 43 6.41 -2.86 10.86
C VAL A 43 7.18 -2.94 12.16
N GLU A 44 8.51 -2.82 12.11
CA GLU A 44 9.35 -2.89 13.29
C GLU A 44 9.12 -1.67 14.20
N THR A 45 9.00 -0.48 13.61
CA THR A 45 8.67 0.72 14.40
C THR A 45 7.34 0.58 15.13
N LEU A 46 6.32 0.06 14.44
CA LEU A 46 5.00 -0.14 15.03
C LEU A 46 5.03 -1.22 16.13
N ARG A 47 5.75 -2.32 15.90
CA ARG A 47 5.95 -3.38 16.90
C ARG A 47 6.60 -2.84 18.17
N LEU A 48 7.72 -2.12 18.02
CA LEU A 48 8.45 -1.50 19.13
C LEU A 48 7.58 -0.49 19.88
N SER A 49 6.80 0.31 19.16
CA SER A 49 5.87 1.27 19.77
C SER A 49 4.82 0.58 20.66
N LEU A 50 4.21 -0.50 20.17
CA LEU A 50 3.23 -1.28 20.94
C LEU A 50 3.86 -1.97 22.16
N GLN A 51 5.05 -2.54 22.00
CA GLN A 51 5.77 -3.15 23.11
C GLN A 51 6.15 -2.11 24.18
N THR A 52 6.59 -0.92 23.76
CA THR A 52 6.91 0.20 24.66
C THR A 52 5.66 0.70 25.40
N ALA A 53 4.48 0.62 24.77
CA ALA A 53 3.20 0.91 25.40
C ALA A 53 2.69 -0.19 26.35
N GLY A 54 3.45 -1.28 26.53
CA GLY A 54 3.14 -2.36 27.46
C GLY A 54 2.27 -3.48 26.89
N PHE A 55 2.02 -3.51 25.57
CA PHE A 55 1.29 -4.61 24.96
C PHE A 55 2.16 -5.88 24.86
N PRO A 56 1.58 -7.08 25.09
CA PRO A 56 2.31 -8.34 24.90
C PRO A 56 2.85 -8.49 23.47
N PRO A 57 4.01 -9.17 23.27
CA PRO A 57 4.61 -9.36 21.95
C PRO A 57 3.65 -9.96 20.91
N GLU A 58 2.85 -10.96 21.29
CA GLU A 58 1.87 -11.60 20.41
C GLU A 58 0.79 -10.63 19.92
N VAL A 59 0.36 -9.69 20.77
CA VAL A 59 -0.60 -8.65 20.39
C VAL A 59 0.02 -7.67 19.41
N ALA A 60 1.29 -7.30 19.63
CA ALA A 60 2.03 -6.45 18.71
C ALA A 60 2.19 -7.12 17.33
N ASP A 61 2.48 -8.42 17.28
CA ASP A 61 2.61 -9.18 16.03
C ASP A 61 1.29 -9.23 15.24
N ILE A 62 0.17 -9.48 15.91
CA ILE A 62 -1.16 -9.43 15.25
C ILE A 62 -1.49 -8.02 14.76
N ALA A 63 -1.16 -6.99 15.55
CA ALA A 63 -1.45 -5.61 15.20
C ALA A 63 -0.68 -5.14 13.96
N VAL A 64 0.58 -5.55 13.80
CA VAL A 64 1.36 -5.19 12.60
C VAL A 64 0.84 -5.88 11.34
N ASP A 65 0.25 -7.07 11.47
CA ASP A 65 -0.38 -7.81 10.37
C ASP A 65 -1.63 -7.13 9.79
N ALA A 66 -2.21 -6.16 10.50
CA ALA A 66 -3.29 -5.33 9.99
C ALA A 66 -2.90 -4.61 8.68
N ARG A 67 -1.61 -4.36 8.45
CA ARG A 67 -1.09 -3.74 7.23
C ARG A 67 -0.63 -4.81 6.24
N ARG A 68 -1.34 -4.94 5.11
CA ARG A 68 -0.97 -5.87 4.02
C ARG A 68 0.50 -5.71 3.61
N GLN A 69 1.16 -6.83 3.32
CA GLN A 69 2.57 -6.87 2.87
C GLN A 69 2.88 -5.93 1.69
N SER A 70 1.95 -5.74 0.75
CA SER A 70 2.15 -4.78 -0.36
C SER A 70 2.27 -3.34 0.12
N THR A 71 1.52 -2.98 1.18
CA THR A 71 1.55 -1.66 1.81
C THR A 71 2.83 -1.50 2.63
N VAL A 72 3.24 -2.53 3.40
CA VAL A 72 4.52 -2.54 4.13
C VAL A 72 5.69 -2.27 3.19
N LYS A 73 5.83 -3.05 2.09
CA LYS A 73 6.88 -2.82 1.08
C LYS A 73 6.86 -1.42 0.48
N THR A 74 5.67 -0.86 0.27
CA THR A 74 5.51 0.50 -0.25
C THR A 74 5.96 1.54 0.78
N TYR A 75 5.65 1.31 2.06
CA TYR A 75 5.99 2.20 3.16
C TYR A 75 7.48 2.14 3.46
N ASP A 76 8.07 0.96 3.58
CA ASP A 76 9.51 0.77 3.82
C ASP A 76 10.35 1.48 2.75
N SER A 77 9.98 1.34 1.48
CA SER A 77 10.66 2.05 0.38
C SER A 77 10.59 3.59 0.52
N ARG A 78 9.54 4.11 1.14
CA ARG A 78 9.28 5.56 1.26
C ARG A 78 9.96 6.10 2.51
N LEU A 79 9.86 5.36 3.60
CA LEU A 79 10.56 5.62 4.84
C LEU A 79 12.07 5.57 4.65
N HIS A 80 12.61 4.63 3.88
CA HIS A 80 14.04 4.61 3.58
C HIS A 80 14.53 5.94 2.99
N ARG A 81 13.84 6.47 1.97
CA ARG A 81 14.19 7.79 1.40
C ARG A 81 14.00 8.93 2.41
N TYR A 82 12.98 8.85 3.26
CA TYR A 82 12.74 9.85 4.30
C TYR A 82 13.81 9.81 5.41
N TYR A 83 14.26 8.64 5.83
CA TYR A 83 15.30 8.47 6.84
C TYR A 83 16.65 8.99 6.36
N VAL A 84 17.00 8.74 5.10
CA VAL A 84 18.19 9.35 4.48
C VAL A 84 18.09 10.88 4.52
N TRP A 85 16.95 11.42 4.07
CA TRP A 85 16.71 12.87 4.11
C TRP A 85 16.77 13.43 5.53
N ALA A 86 16.19 12.73 6.51
CA ALA A 86 16.19 13.16 7.91
C ALA A 86 17.61 13.19 8.49
N GLY A 87 18.43 12.19 8.18
CA GLY A 87 19.85 12.17 8.54
C GLY A 87 20.64 13.33 7.92
N ASP A 88 20.43 13.59 6.64
CA ASP A 88 21.08 14.70 5.92
C ASP A 88 20.67 16.09 6.44
N ASN A 89 19.51 16.20 7.09
CA ASN A 89 18.93 17.46 7.57
C ASN A 89 18.89 17.56 9.10
N ALA A 90 19.60 16.67 9.83
CA ALA A 90 19.63 16.62 11.29
C ALA A 90 18.23 16.61 11.94
N ALA A 91 17.28 15.92 11.31
CA ALA A 91 15.92 15.72 11.82
C ALA A 91 15.78 14.33 12.45
N ASP A 92 15.08 14.25 13.59
CA ASP A 92 14.65 12.96 14.13
C ASP A 92 13.48 12.44 13.27
N PRO A 93 13.57 11.27 12.63
CA PRO A 93 12.50 10.79 11.77
C PRO A 93 11.19 10.45 12.50
N VAL A 94 11.23 10.17 13.80
CA VAL A 94 10.06 9.83 14.63
C VAL A 94 9.40 11.09 15.20
N GLU A 95 10.20 12.11 15.50
CA GLU A 95 9.78 13.36 16.18
C GLU A 95 9.94 14.61 15.29
N ALA A 96 10.10 14.44 13.98
CA ALA A 96 10.33 15.54 13.04
C ALA A 96 9.24 16.63 13.19
N SER A 97 9.63 17.89 13.19
CA SER A 97 8.66 18.97 13.30
C SER A 97 7.76 19.09 12.06
N VAL A 98 6.65 19.83 12.18
CA VAL A 98 5.73 20.09 11.06
C VAL A 98 6.47 20.75 9.88
N ASP A 99 7.39 21.66 10.16
CA ASP A 99 8.20 22.33 9.13
C ASP A 99 9.19 21.38 8.46
N GLN A 100 9.85 20.48 9.21
CA GLN A 100 10.75 19.46 8.64
C GLN A 100 9.99 18.50 7.72
N VAL A 101 8.85 17.98 8.18
CA VAL A 101 8.01 17.12 7.34
C VAL A 101 7.54 17.89 6.09
N ALA A 102 7.12 19.15 6.22
CA ALA A 102 6.74 19.98 5.09
C ALA A 102 7.91 20.22 4.11
N ALA A 103 9.12 20.44 4.61
CA ALA A 103 10.33 20.62 3.81
C ALA A 103 10.65 19.37 2.99
N PHE A 104 10.57 18.18 3.59
CA PHE A 104 10.73 16.92 2.86
C PHE A 104 9.67 16.75 1.75
N LEU A 105 8.39 17.00 2.06
CA LEU A 105 7.32 16.90 1.05
C LEU A 105 7.53 17.92 -0.09
N LEU A 106 8.09 19.10 0.22
CA LEU A 106 8.44 20.12 -0.75
C LEU A 106 9.61 19.69 -1.65
N GLU A 107 10.62 19.02 -1.11
CA GLU A 107 11.71 18.44 -1.89
C GLU A 107 11.18 17.42 -2.89
N LEU A 108 10.35 16.48 -2.45
CA LEU A 108 9.69 15.52 -3.35
C LEU A 108 8.86 16.22 -4.44
N PHE A 109 8.22 17.34 -4.11
CA PHE A 109 7.48 18.13 -5.07
C PHE A 109 8.41 18.78 -6.11
N ARG A 110 9.55 19.36 -5.68
CA ARG A 110 10.58 19.95 -6.53
C ARG A 110 11.23 18.90 -7.44
N GLU A 111 11.43 17.68 -6.97
CA GLU A 111 11.87 16.52 -7.77
C GLU A 111 10.86 16.05 -8.84
N GLY A 112 9.70 16.69 -8.95
CA GLY A 112 8.70 16.32 -9.96
C GLY A 112 7.75 15.19 -9.56
N LYS A 113 7.76 14.71 -8.31
CA LYS A 113 6.88 13.60 -7.89
C LYS A 113 5.41 13.99 -7.98
N GLN A 114 4.57 13.07 -8.45
CA GLN A 114 3.12 13.27 -8.50
C GLN A 114 2.53 13.38 -7.09
N ILE A 115 1.46 14.16 -6.92
CA ILE A 115 0.80 14.39 -5.63
C ILE A 115 0.35 13.09 -4.95
N SER A 116 -0.11 12.11 -5.74
CA SER A 116 -0.46 10.78 -5.23
C SER A 116 0.72 10.07 -4.57
N THR A 117 1.93 10.26 -5.10
CA THR A 117 3.16 9.70 -4.53
C THR A 117 3.55 10.42 -3.25
N ILE A 118 3.49 11.77 -3.24
CA ILE A 118 3.80 12.57 -2.05
C ILE A 118 2.82 12.26 -0.91
N ARG A 119 1.54 12.05 -1.21
CA ARG A 119 0.56 11.58 -0.22
C ARG A 119 0.92 10.21 0.35
N ASN A 120 1.48 9.30 -0.44
CA ASN A 120 1.95 8.01 0.06
C ASN A 120 3.17 8.15 0.99
N TYR A 121 4.10 9.07 0.69
CA TYR A 121 5.18 9.42 1.62
C TYR A 121 4.63 9.92 2.94
N ARG A 122 3.72 10.91 2.91
CA ARG A 122 3.06 11.41 4.13
C ARG A 122 2.40 10.29 4.92
N SER A 123 1.66 9.39 4.27
CA SER A 123 0.99 8.28 4.96
C SER A 123 1.95 7.23 5.52
N ALA A 124 3.14 7.08 4.93
CA ALA A 124 4.19 6.21 5.45
C ALA A 124 4.85 6.84 6.70
N ILE A 125 5.20 8.13 6.62
CA ILE A 125 5.75 8.88 7.76
C ILE A 125 4.75 8.88 8.92
N ALA A 126 3.47 9.14 8.64
CA ALA A 126 2.42 9.11 9.66
C ALA A 126 2.26 7.75 10.37
N ALA A 127 2.78 6.66 9.81
CA ALA A 127 2.71 5.34 10.44
C ALA A 127 3.83 5.09 11.45
N VAL A 128 4.89 5.90 11.45
CA VAL A 128 6.08 5.74 12.31
C VAL A 128 6.36 6.96 13.19
N HIS A 129 5.69 8.07 12.93
CA HIS A 129 5.85 9.32 13.67
C HIS A 129 4.96 9.34 14.91
N SER A 130 5.49 9.89 16.01
CA SER A 130 4.83 10.04 17.31
C SER A 130 3.61 11.00 17.35
N GLY A 131 3.40 11.79 16.30
CA GLY A 131 2.48 12.93 16.32
C GLY A 131 3.15 14.25 16.72
N PHE A 132 2.36 15.29 16.87
CA PHE A 132 2.82 16.64 17.20
C PHE A 132 2.24 17.09 18.54
N SER A 133 2.83 18.15 19.12
CA SER A 133 2.43 18.70 20.43
C SER A 133 0.97 19.20 20.48
N ASP A 134 0.37 19.52 19.34
CA ASP A 134 -1.04 19.92 19.21
C ASP A 134 -2.01 18.72 19.17
N GLY A 135 -1.50 17.49 19.34
CA GLY A 135 -2.24 16.24 19.26
C GLY A 135 -2.56 15.79 17.83
N SER A 136 -2.14 16.54 16.81
CA SER A 136 -2.31 16.14 15.42
C SER A 136 -1.22 15.14 14.99
N SER A 137 -1.50 14.35 13.97
CA SER A 137 -0.53 13.45 13.34
C SER A 137 -0.05 14.06 12.02
N VAL A 138 1.02 13.50 11.44
CA VAL A 138 1.45 13.82 10.07
C VAL A 138 0.32 13.66 9.04
N GLY A 139 -0.62 12.75 9.28
CA GLY A 139 -1.78 12.52 8.42
C GLY A 139 -2.91 13.55 8.59
N THR A 140 -3.05 14.12 9.79
CA THR A 140 -4.20 14.96 10.18
C THR A 140 -3.86 16.45 10.35
N ASN A 141 -2.59 16.81 10.48
CA ASN A 141 -2.13 18.18 10.70
C ASN A 141 -2.65 19.17 9.63
N PRO A 142 -3.26 20.31 10.02
CA PRO A 142 -3.85 21.28 9.09
C PRO A 142 -2.85 21.90 8.11
N VAL A 143 -1.64 22.23 8.57
CA VAL A 143 -0.61 22.88 7.74
C VAL A 143 -0.14 21.93 6.65
N LEU A 144 0.21 20.67 7.00
CA LEU A 144 0.60 19.66 6.01
C LEU A 144 -0.52 19.39 4.98
N ARG A 145 -1.78 19.44 5.41
CA ARG A 145 -2.94 19.34 4.51
C ARG A 145 -3.00 20.51 3.53
N GLN A 146 -2.78 21.74 4.00
CA GLN A 146 -2.73 22.94 3.15
C GLN A 146 -1.56 22.89 2.17
N VAL A 147 -0.37 22.46 2.61
CA VAL A 147 0.81 22.28 1.76
C VAL A 147 0.50 21.33 0.60
N LEU A 148 -0.07 20.14 0.88
CA LEU A 148 -0.46 19.19 -0.15
C LEU A 148 -1.55 19.73 -1.09
N ARG A 149 -2.47 20.55 -0.58
CA ARG A 149 -3.51 21.21 -1.40
C ARG A 149 -2.89 22.23 -2.33
N GLY A 150 -1.96 23.06 -1.83
CA GLY A 150 -1.21 24.03 -2.63
C GLY A 150 -0.38 23.35 -3.72
N MET A 151 0.30 22.25 -3.41
CA MET A 151 1.02 21.44 -4.39
C MET A 151 0.08 20.89 -5.48
N PHE A 152 -1.11 20.42 -5.10
CA PHE A 152 -2.11 19.95 -6.06
C PHE A 152 -2.60 21.06 -6.98
N HIS A 153 -2.88 22.25 -6.46
CA HIS A 153 -3.28 23.39 -7.30
C HIS A 153 -2.14 23.84 -8.24
N ARG A 154 -0.88 23.81 -7.77
CA ARG A 154 0.30 24.18 -8.58
C ARG A 154 0.62 23.16 -9.66
N ARG A 155 0.41 21.86 -9.39
CA ARG A 155 0.63 20.78 -10.36
C ARG A 155 -0.51 19.76 -10.29
N PRO A 156 -1.65 20.05 -10.96
CA PRO A 156 -2.74 19.11 -11.07
C PRO A 156 -2.30 17.82 -11.79
N PRO A 157 -2.76 16.64 -11.35
CA PRO A 157 -2.43 15.38 -12.03
C PRO A 157 -2.91 15.36 -13.47
N ARG A 158 -2.00 15.12 -14.41
CA ARG A 158 -2.36 14.83 -15.80
C ARG A 158 -2.79 13.38 -15.91
N ARG A 159 -4.05 13.14 -16.30
CA ARG A 159 -4.52 11.78 -16.61
C ARG A 159 -3.94 11.37 -17.95
N ARG A 160 -3.19 10.27 -17.98
CA ARG A 160 -2.88 9.59 -19.23
C ARG A 160 -4.08 8.70 -19.56
N LEU A 161 -4.74 8.97 -20.67
CA LEU A 161 -5.73 8.05 -21.19
C LEU A 161 -5.00 6.80 -21.65
N ALA A 162 -5.57 5.63 -21.33
CA ALA A 162 -5.19 4.42 -22.04
C ALA A 162 -5.48 4.65 -23.53
N PRO A 163 -4.72 4.03 -24.45
CA PRO A 163 -5.06 4.09 -25.87
C PRO A 163 -6.51 3.66 -26.06
N SER A 164 -7.25 4.38 -26.91
CA SER A 164 -8.61 3.96 -27.25
C SER A 164 -8.54 2.59 -27.91
N TRP A 165 -9.38 1.68 -27.46
CA TRP A 165 -9.54 0.37 -28.09
C TRP A 165 -11.02 0.05 -28.13
N ALA A 166 -11.45 -0.63 -29.19
CA ALA A 166 -12.83 -1.06 -29.34
C ALA A 166 -12.95 -2.54 -28.99
N LEU A 167 -13.85 -2.88 -28.07
CA LEU A 167 -14.05 -4.27 -27.65
C LEU A 167 -14.42 -5.18 -28.82
N HIS A 168 -15.23 -4.68 -29.76
CA HIS A 168 -15.63 -5.44 -30.94
C HIS A 168 -14.43 -5.81 -31.84
N GLU A 169 -13.43 -4.93 -32.00
CA GLU A 169 -12.22 -5.20 -32.80
C GLU A 169 -11.40 -6.32 -32.15
N VAL A 170 -11.24 -6.27 -30.82
CA VAL A 170 -10.53 -7.32 -30.09
C VAL A 170 -11.25 -8.65 -30.20
N LEU A 171 -12.57 -8.66 -30.01
CA LEU A 171 -13.37 -9.89 -30.16
C LEU A 171 -13.29 -10.44 -31.59
N THR A 172 -13.39 -9.59 -32.60
CA THR A 172 -13.24 -9.97 -34.02
C THR A 172 -11.88 -10.60 -34.27
N THR A 173 -10.81 -9.99 -33.76
CA THR A 173 -9.44 -10.53 -33.86
C THR A 173 -9.31 -11.88 -33.17
N LEU A 174 -9.86 -12.01 -31.95
CA LEU A 174 -9.83 -13.25 -31.18
C LEU A 174 -10.65 -14.38 -31.85
N ALA A 175 -11.59 -14.07 -32.75
CA ALA A 175 -12.36 -15.07 -33.49
C ALA A 175 -11.63 -15.63 -34.72
N GLY A 176 -10.49 -15.07 -35.12
CA GLY A 176 -9.72 -15.48 -36.30
C GLY A 176 -8.35 -16.09 -35.98
N SER A 177 -7.55 -16.31 -37.03
CA SER A 177 -6.13 -16.66 -36.90
C SER A 177 -5.36 -15.50 -36.23
N PRO A 178 -4.37 -15.76 -35.35
CA PRO A 178 -3.83 -17.06 -34.93
C PRO A 178 -4.51 -17.65 -33.68
N TYR A 179 -5.66 -17.12 -33.27
CA TYR A 179 -6.35 -17.48 -32.03
C TYR A 179 -7.36 -18.63 -32.19
N GLU A 180 -7.72 -18.95 -33.44
CA GLU A 180 -8.55 -20.10 -33.83
C GLU A 180 -7.87 -20.87 -34.98
N PRO A 181 -8.08 -22.20 -35.06
CA PRO A 181 -8.85 -23.02 -34.11
C PRO A 181 -8.06 -23.29 -32.81
N LEU A 182 -8.72 -23.29 -31.66
CA LEU A 182 -8.07 -23.42 -30.33
C LEU A 182 -7.11 -24.62 -30.18
N HIS A 183 -7.39 -25.73 -30.87
CA HIS A 183 -6.55 -26.93 -30.82
C HIS A 183 -5.19 -26.74 -31.48
N ASN A 184 -5.10 -25.87 -32.51
CA ASN A 184 -3.89 -25.62 -33.28
C ASN A 184 -3.25 -24.25 -32.98
N ALA A 185 -3.95 -23.35 -32.27
CA ALA A 185 -3.42 -22.04 -31.93
C ALA A 185 -2.08 -22.14 -31.16
N PRO A 186 -1.11 -21.25 -31.35
CA PRO A 186 0.08 -21.21 -30.49
C PRO A 186 -0.30 -21.01 -29.02
N LEU A 187 0.46 -21.58 -28.07
CA LEU A 187 0.10 -21.58 -26.65
C LEU A 187 0.01 -20.16 -26.05
N ASP A 188 0.86 -19.23 -26.49
CA ASP A 188 0.79 -17.83 -26.09
C ASP A 188 -0.53 -17.18 -26.56
N LYS A 189 -0.96 -17.45 -27.81
CA LYS A 189 -2.22 -16.93 -28.37
C LYS A 189 -3.42 -17.52 -27.65
N LEU A 190 -3.42 -18.83 -27.40
CA LEU A 190 -4.44 -19.49 -26.58
C LEU A 190 -4.51 -18.87 -25.17
N THR A 191 -3.36 -18.63 -24.55
CA THR A 191 -3.28 -18.00 -23.21
C THR A 191 -3.87 -16.59 -23.23
N HIS A 192 -3.47 -15.75 -24.20
CA HIS A 192 -4.00 -14.39 -24.35
C HIS A 192 -5.51 -14.38 -24.55
N LYS A 193 -6.02 -15.24 -25.43
CA LYS A 193 -7.47 -15.35 -25.69
C LYS A 193 -8.22 -15.78 -24.44
N THR A 194 -7.80 -16.86 -23.79
CA THR A 194 -8.45 -17.38 -22.59
C THR A 194 -8.43 -16.34 -21.47
N LEU A 195 -7.30 -15.70 -21.23
CA LEU A 195 -7.16 -14.66 -20.21
C LEU A 195 -8.05 -13.45 -20.51
N PHE A 196 -8.08 -12.99 -21.77
CA PHE A 196 -8.91 -11.85 -22.17
C PHE A 196 -10.40 -12.16 -21.98
N LEU A 197 -10.88 -13.29 -22.47
CA LEU A 197 -12.29 -13.68 -22.36
C LEU A 197 -12.72 -13.85 -20.89
N ILE A 198 -11.87 -14.46 -20.05
CA ILE A 198 -12.14 -14.58 -18.61
C ILE A 198 -12.12 -13.21 -17.92
N ALA A 199 -11.16 -12.35 -18.25
CA ALA A 199 -11.08 -11.00 -17.68
C ALA A 199 -12.31 -10.16 -18.04
N ALA A 200 -12.72 -10.19 -19.31
CA ALA A 200 -13.88 -9.48 -19.83
C ALA A 200 -15.18 -9.99 -19.20
N ALA A 201 -15.38 -11.31 -19.14
CA ALA A 201 -16.60 -11.91 -18.62
C ALA A 201 -16.73 -11.84 -17.09
N SER A 202 -15.61 -11.86 -16.36
CA SER A 202 -15.63 -11.84 -14.88
C SER A 202 -15.58 -10.44 -14.26
N ALA A 203 -15.10 -9.44 -15.02
CA ALA A 203 -14.79 -8.09 -14.56
C ALA A 203 -13.90 -8.05 -13.30
N ARG A 204 -13.06 -9.07 -13.07
CA ARG A 204 -12.19 -9.15 -11.89
C ARG A 204 -10.85 -8.44 -12.11
N ARG A 205 -10.31 -7.90 -11.02
CA ARG A 205 -8.97 -7.29 -11.02
C ARG A 205 -7.92 -8.32 -11.42
N ARG A 206 -6.86 -7.88 -12.10
CA ARG A 206 -5.69 -8.71 -12.47
C ARG A 206 -5.16 -9.57 -11.32
N SER A 207 -5.09 -9.03 -10.11
CA SER A 207 -4.61 -9.78 -8.94
C SER A 207 -5.51 -10.97 -8.59
N CYS A 208 -6.82 -10.84 -8.79
CA CYS A 208 -7.77 -11.92 -8.56
C CYS A 208 -7.66 -12.98 -9.67
N LEU A 209 -7.53 -12.56 -10.94
CA LEU A 209 -7.29 -13.49 -12.06
C LEU A 209 -5.99 -14.28 -11.88
N HIS A 210 -4.93 -13.63 -11.41
CA HIS A 210 -3.65 -14.27 -11.09
C HIS A 210 -3.76 -15.26 -9.92
N ALA A 211 -4.70 -15.02 -9.00
CA ALA A 211 -4.90 -15.87 -7.84
C ALA A 211 -5.78 -17.11 -8.12
N LEU A 212 -6.45 -17.18 -9.27
CA LEU A 212 -7.26 -18.35 -9.65
C LEU A 212 -6.42 -19.63 -9.62
N THR A 213 -7.05 -20.72 -9.20
CA THR A 213 -6.37 -21.99 -8.94
C THR A 213 -7.17 -23.18 -9.48
N LEU A 214 -6.44 -24.23 -9.87
CA LEU A 214 -6.95 -25.54 -10.27
C LEU A 214 -7.02 -26.52 -9.09
N GLN A 215 -6.69 -26.09 -7.87
CA GLN A 215 -6.92 -26.89 -6.67
C GLN A 215 -8.33 -27.47 -6.65
N ARG A 216 -8.45 -28.70 -6.13
CA ARG A 216 -9.72 -29.44 -6.11
C ARG A 216 -10.82 -28.59 -5.49
N GLY A 217 -11.88 -28.34 -6.26
CA GLY A 217 -13.04 -27.57 -5.83
C GLY A 217 -12.95 -26.05 -6.03
N PHE A 218 -11.86 -25.51 -6.58
CA PHE A 218 -11.71 -24.07 -6.86
C PHE A 218 -11.94 -23.70 -8.34
N THR A 219 -11.84 -24.69 -9.23
CA THR A 219 -12.33 -24.60 -10.61
C THR A 219 -13.33 -25.73 -10.81
N ARG A 220 -14.61 -25.40 -11.01
CA ARG A 220 -15.69 -26.39 -11.16
C ARG A 220 -16.44 -26.15 -12.47
N PHE A 221 -16.40 -27.13 -13.36
CA PHE A 221 -17.24 -27.13 -14.55
C PHE A 221 -18.61 -27.70 -14.19
N GLU A 222 -19.65 -26.95 -14.54
CA GLU A 222 -21.06 -27.29 -14.32
C GLU A 222 -21.78 -27.29 -15.67
N PRO A 223 -22.99 -27.88 -15.81
CA PRO A 223 -23.71 -27.88 -17.07
C PRO A 223 -23.79 -26.49 -17.70
N GLY A 224 -24.12 -25.46 -16.90
CA GLY A 224 -24.28 -24.06 -17.33
C GLY A 224 -23.00 -23.26 -17.61
N GLY A 225 -21.82 -23.73 -17.20
CA GLY A 225 -20.63 -22.89 -17.21
C GLY A 225 -19.48 -23.37 -16.32
N VAL A 226 -18.74 -22.42 -15.76
CA VAL A 226 -17.64 -22.69 -14.83
C VAL A 226 -17.67 -21.75 -13.63
N ARG A 227 -17.49 -22.29 -12.43
CA ARG A 227 -17.20 -21.54 -11.21
C ARG A 227 -15.71 -21.49 -10.96
N LEU A 228 -15.19 -20.30 -10.70
CA LEU A 228 -13.79 -20.03 -10.43
C LEU A 228 -13.64 -19.29 -9.10
N LEU A 229 -12.76 -19.83 -8.27
CA LEU A 229 -12.38 -19.26 -6.98
C LEU A 229 -10.86 -18.98 -6.99
N PRO A 230 -10.43 -17.87 -6.38
CA PRO A 230 -9.02 -17.67 -6.10
C PRO A 230 -8.55 -18.64 -5.02
N ASP A 231 -7.23 -18.85 -4.97
CA ASP A 231 -6.52 -19.51 -3.87
C ASP A 231 -7.01 -19.00 -2.51
N PRO A 232 -7.27 -19.88 -1.52
CA PRO A 232 -7.82 -19.49 -0.23
C PRO A 232 -6.88 -18.60 0.59
N HIS A 233 -5.57 -18.63 0.32
CA HIS A 233 -4.59 -17.75 0.95
C HIS A 233 -4.49 -16.38 0.26
N PHE A 234 -5.21 -16.18 -0.85
CA PHE A 234 -5.29 -14.89 -1.51
C PHE A 234 -6.43 -14.06 -0.93
N LEU A 235 -6.08 -12.90 -0.37
CA LEU A 235 -7.05 -11.89 0.06
C LEU A 235 -7.27 -10.83 -1.04
N PRO A 236 -8.42 -10.81 -1.74
CA PRO A 236 -8.75 -9.76 -2.69
C PRO A 236 -8.63 -8.37 -2.07
N LYS A 237 -8.19 -7.38 -2.87
CA LYS A 237 -7.99 -6.00 -2.38
C LYS A 237 -9.27 -5.37 -1.80
N ASN A 238 -10.42 -5.76 -2.31
CA ASN A 238 -11.73 -5.29 -1.84
C ASN A 238 -12.36 -6.20 -0.78
N GLN A 239 -11.72 -7.30 -0.39
CA GLN A 239 -12.19 -8.11 0.73
C GLN A 239 -11.80 -7.44 2.05
N SER A 240 -12.75 -7.37 2.97
CA SER A 240 -12.61 -6.87 4.33
C SER A 240 -13.24 -7.87 5.31
N VAL A 241 -13.12 -7.60 6.60
CA VAL A 241 -13.80 -8.38 7.66
C VAL A 241 -15.32 -8.44 7.43
N THR A 242 -15.89 -7.40 6.82
CA THR A 242 -17.33 -7.24 6.60
C THR A 242 -17.79 -7.56 5.18
N PHE A 243 -16.89 -7.91 4.27
CA PHE A 243 -17.24 -8.13 2.87
C PHE A 243 -16.32 -9.15 2.20
N THR A 244 -16.92 -10.21 1.66
CA THR A 244 -16.25 -11.22 0.83
C THR A 244 -16.80 -11.13 -0.59
N PRO A 245 -15.95 -10.96 -1.62
CA PRO A 245 -16.42 -10.98 -3.00
C PRO A 245 -17.04 -12.33 -3.34
N ASN A 246 -18.18 -12.31 -4.03
CA ASN A 246 -18.79 -13.53 -4.58
C ASN A 246 -17.78 -14.29 -5.46
N GLU A 247 -18.00 -15.60 -5.59
CA GLU A 247 -17.31 -16.42 -6.57
C GLU A 247 -17.53 -15.93 -8.00
N ILE A 248 -16.69 -16.37 -8.93
CA ILE A 248 -16.83 -16.03 -10.34
C ILE A 248 -17.60 -17.15 -11.01
N PHE A 249 -18.79 -16.86 -11.53
CA PHE A 249 -19.49 -17.77 -12.44
C PHE A 249 -19.41 -17.23 -13.87
N LEU A 250 -18.93 -18.07 -14.79
CA LEU A 250 -18.87 -17.74 -16.22
C LEU A 250 -19.79 -18.69 -17.00
N PRO A 251 -20.84 -18.19 -17.65
CA PRO A 251 -21.75 -19.03 -18.41
C PRO A 251 -21.09 -19.56 -19.69
N SER A 252 -21.50 -20.75 -20.12
CA SER A 252 -21.08 -21.28 -21.41
C SER A 252 -21.90 -20.66 -22.54
N LEU A 253 -21.24 -19.93 -23.45
CA LEU A 253 -21.93 -19.37 -24.62
C LEU A 253 -22.50 -20.44 -25.56
N SER A 254 -22.01 -21.69 -25.50
CA SER A 254 -22.58 -22.79 -26.28
C SER A 254 -24.02 -23.14 -25.88
N GLN A 255 -24.43 -22.76 -24.67
CA GLN A 255 -25.80 -22.94 -24.17
C GLN A 255 -26.56 -21.63 -24.13
N ALA A 256 -25.86 -20.51 -23.93
CA ALA A 256 -26.48 -19.19 -23.89
C ALA A 256 -26.80 -18.61 -25.28
N SER A 257 -26.20 -19.14 -26.36
CA SER A 257 -26.45 -18.70 -27.73
C SER A 257 -26.60 -19.87 -28.71
N SER A 258 -27.58 -19.76 -29.60
CA SER A 258 -27.79 -20.65 -30.73
C SER A 258 -26.91 -20.32 -31.94
N ILE A 259 -26.28 -19.14 -31.96
CA ILE A 259 -25.41 -18.67 -33.05
C ILE A 259 -24.08 -19.43 -32.99
N ALA A 260 -23.66 -20.03 -34.10
CA ALA A 260 -22.49 -20.89 -34.15
C ALA A 260 -21.18 -20.10 -33.92
N GLU A 261 -21.14 -18.87 -34.43
CA GLU A 261 -20.02 -17.94 -34.35
C GLU A 261 -19.73 -17.54 -32.90
N ASP A 262 -20.75 -17.39 -32.07
CA ASP A 262 -20.63 -16.98 -30.67
C ASP A 262 -19.76 -17.93 -29.84
N LYS A 263 -19.72 -19.21 -30.25
CA LYS A 263 -18.89 -20.23 -29.62
C LYS A 263 -17.41 -19.85 -29.65
N ARG A 264 -16.96 -19.03 -30.63
CA ARG A 264 -15.58 -18.54 -30.73
C ARG A 264 -15.16 -17.68 -29.53
N TRP A 265 -16.11 -16.96 -28.93
CA TRP A 265 -15.89 -16.10 -27.76
C TRP A 265 -16.22 -16.77 -26.42
N CYS A 266 -16.59 -18.06 -26.42
CA CYS A 266 -16.97 -18.76 -25.21
C CYS A 266 -15.77 -18.88 -24.23
N PRO A 267 -15.80 -18.24 -23.04
CA PRO A 267 -14.71 -18.31 -22.08
C PRO A 267 -14.53 -19.73 -21.54
N VAL A 268 -15.62 -20.48 -21.37
CA VAL A 268 -15.60 -21.88 -20.90
C VAL A 268 -14.88 -22.77 -21.90
N ARG A 269 -15.16 -22.62 -23.20
CA ARG A 269 -14.50 -23.39 -24.27
C ARG A 269 -13.00 -23.08 -24.32
N ALA A 270 -12.63 -21.80 -24.29
CA ALA A 270 -11.24 -21.36 -24.29
C ALA A 270 -10.49 -21.89 -23.05
N LEU A 271 -11.13 -21.85 -21.88
CA LEU A 271 -10.58 -22.35 -20.63
C LEU A 271 -10.32 -23.86 -20.65
N LYS A 272 -11.28 -24.66 -21.14
CA LYS A 272 -11.11 -26.12 -21.27
C LYS A 272 -9.89 -26.47 -22.12
N TRP A 273 -9.77 -25.86 -23.31
CA TRP A 273 -8.61 -26.05 -24.19
C TRP A 273 -7.30 -25.63 -23.55
N TYR A 274 -7.30 -24.49 -22.86
CA TYR A 274 -6.11 -23.99 -22.18
C TYR A 274 -5.66 -24.91 -21.04
N ILE A 275 -6.57 -25.36 -20.18
CA ILE A 275 -6.24 -26.30 -19.08
C ILE A 275 -5.65 -27.59 -19.65
N GLU A 276 -6.26 -28.16 -20.68
CA GLU A 276 -5.78 -29.40 -21.30
C GLU A 276 -4.37 -29.21 -21.91
N ARG A 277 -4.18 -28.17 -22.72
CA ARG A 277 -2.89 -27.91 -23.39
C ARG A 277 -1.77 -27.47 -22.46
N THR A 278 -2.09 -27.07 -21.23
CA THR A 278 -1.10 -26.74 -20.21
C THR A 278 -0.87 -27.85 -19.20
N LYS A 279 -1.64 -28.95 -19.24
CA LYS A 279 -1.62 -30.02 -18.22
C LYS A 279 -0.21 -30.53 -17.92
N GLN A 280 0.57 -30.82 -18.96
CA GLN A 280 1.94 -31.37 -18.83
C GLN A 280 3.01 -30.31 -18.50
N LEU A 281 2.68 -29.02 -18.61
CA LEU A 281 3.61 -27.91 -18.35
C LEU A 281 3.48 -27.37 -16.92
N ARG A 282 2.53 -27.89 -16.14
CA ARG A 282 2.17 -27.35 -14.84
C ARG A 282 3.11 -27.86 -13.75
N THR A 283 3.69 -26.91 -13.03
CA THR A 283 4.45 -27.13 -11.79
C THR A 283 3.77 -26.50 -10.57
N SER A 284 2.60 -25.90 -10.76
CA SER A 284 1.79 -25.29 -9.69
C SER A 284 0.31 -25.38 -10.02
N ASP A 285 -0.53 -25.22 -9.00
CA ASP A 285 -1.98 -25.21 -9.15
C ASP A 285 -2.53 -23.88 -9.68
N ARG A 286 -1.70 -22.87 -9.96
CA ARG A 286 -2.18 -21.59 -10.52
C ARG A 286 -2.89 -21.83 -11.85
N LEU A 287 -4.06 -21.23 -12.04
CA LEU A 287 -4.85 -21.43 -13.26
C LEU A 287 -4.05 -21.01 -14.48
N PHE A 288 -3.54 -19.78 -14.49
CA PHE A 288 -2.69 -19.27 -15.56
C PHE A 288 -1.20 -19.47 -15.25
N ILE A 289 -0.45 -19.99 -16.22
CA ILE A 289 0.99 -20.21 -16.13
C ILE A 289 1.69 -19.48 -17.29
N LEU A 290 2.96 -19.12 -17.08
CA LEU A 290 3.78 -18.57 -18.16
C LEU A 290 4.28 -19.73 -19.04
N PRO A 291 4.16 -19.65 -20.38
CA PRO A 291 4.65 -20.69 -21.29
C PRO A 291 6.17 -20.91 -21.27
N ARG A 292 6.94 -20.01 -20.63
CA ARG A 292 8.40 -20.05 -20.52
C ARG A 292 8.82 -19.71 -19.10
N SER A 293 9.94 -20.28 -18.65
CA SER A 293 10.62 -19.86 -17.43
C SER A 293 10.89 -18.35 -17.48
N PRO A 294 10.71 -17.60 -16.38
CA PRO A 294 10.98 -16.18 -16.37
C PRO A 294 12.45 -15.96 -16.76
N THR A 295 12.69 -15.20 -17.84
CA THR A 295 14.02 -14.67 -18.12
C THR A 295 14.49 -13.89 -16.87
N PRO A 296 15.75 -14.02 -16.44
CA PRO A 296 16.30 -13.22 -15.35
C PRO A 296 15.94 -11.75 -15.56
N ARG A 297 15.50 -11.06 -14.50
CA ARG A 297 15.21 -9.61 -14.61
C ARG A 297 16.47 -8.93 -15.17
N PRO A 298 16.35 -8.13 -16.24
CA PRO A 298 17.47 -7.29 -16.64
C PRO A 298 17.85 -6.42 -15.44
N GLN A 299 19.13 -6.47 -15.06
CA GLN A 299 19.67 -5.60 -14.02
C GLN A 299 19.36 -4.17 -14.44
N ARG A 300 18.76 -3.39 -13.53
CA ARG A 300 18.58 -1.95 -13.76
C ARG A 300 19.96 -1.33 -13.82
N THR A 301 20.45 -1.03 -15.01
CA THR A 301 21.62 -0.16 -15.18
C THR A 301 21.29 1.19 -14.56
N PRO A 302 22.15 1.73 -13.68
CA PRO A 302 22.00 3.09 -13.17
C PRO A 302 21.87 4.06 -14.34
N PHE A 303 20.90 4.96 -14.24
CA PHE A 303 20.77 6.07 -15.17
C PHE A 303 21.96 7.02 -14.89
N HIS A 304 23.04 6.90 -15.65
CA HIS A 304 24.09 7.92 -15.66
C HIS A 304 23.55 9.12 -16.42
N GLY A 305 23.09 10.12 -15.67
CA GLY A 305 22.62 11.38 -16.23
C GLY A 305 23.79 12.16 -16.85
N GLY A 306 23.70 12.37 -18.15
CA GLY A 306 24.40 13.44 -18.85
C GLY A 306 23.39 14.09 -19.77
N TRP A 307 22.88 15.26 -19.40
CA TRP A 307 22.16 16.11 -20.36
C TRP A 307 23.20 16.75 -21.27
N PRO A 308 23.02 16.73 -22.61
CA PRO A 308 23.86 17.53 -23.48
C PRO A 308 23.61 19.02 -23.19
N THR A 309 24.71 19.76 -23.11
CA THR A 309 24.83 21.21 -22.90
C THR A 309 24.03 22.03 -23.91
#